data_AF-I0APJ5-F1
#
_entry.id   AF-I0APJ5-F1
#
_cell.length_a   1.000
_cell.length_b   1.000
_cell.length_c   1.000
_cell.angle_alpha   90.00
_cell.angle_beta   90.00
_cell.angle_gamma   90.00
#
_symmetry.space_group_name_H-M   'P 1'
#
loop_
_entity.id
_entity.type
_entity.pdbx_description
1 polymer ?
#
loop_
_entity_poly.entity_id
_entity_poly.type
_entity_poly.pdbx_seq_one_letter_code
_entity_poly.pdbx_strand_id
1 'polypeptide(L)'
;MKLTNEQYNIINSTGDIKINAVAGSGKTTTIIEYSKSRPKKNKILYLAFNRSVKTEAEQRFGSIGLDNVKVETAHSLAYKNTVFRFNYNVKTQGYKTYEIAEILKLRRRKEKHFELIAANHINRFVNYFCNSKVKKVNELNYLDAVSDPLAFEFVKKNYEYIEKHTREFLAKMDKGEIEITHDFYLKKFQLSYPNLGFEYILFDEGQDASPAMLDVFLNQPATKVIVGDSHQQIYSWRFAINSLESVDFRRFPLTISFRFSQDIANLAVEILKWKNLIDAKEILPIKGTGGKESNKLKATLARTNLGLLSKAIDFVTEKSKPQTLYFEGNVNSYFYSEDGASLFDVLNLYNHNHDMIKDNLIKSMNDFSELEDYVEKTEDTQLAMLVEIVKKYENDLPRLIRLIRDSTVENKNDAKMIFSTVHRSKGMEYGTVFLHNDFISQKKIKRLVDKQNDVPIDVAKINEEVNILYVAITRAINNLFIPQHYLPTSFPKSASIKITGGETEERDFNNRKKLDTFRGRDIHNKSYSIDDVRKNHPDAYKAWLPEEEAKLLSMVKANISINDISRSLGRTKGAIVNRLNKIFGR
;
A
#
# COMPACT_ATOMS: atom_id res chain seq x y z
N MET A 1 -6.21 35.81 -3.01
CA MET A 1 -5.49 35.15 -1.89
C MET A 1 -4.19 35.92 -1.68
N LYS A 2 -3.80 36.24 -0.44
CA LYS A 2 -2.52 36.93 -0.17
C LYS A 2 -1.41 35.89 -0.11
N LEU A 3 -0.39 36.03 -0.95
CA LEU A 3 0.77 35.14 -0.99
C LEU A 3 1.66 35.35 0.24
N THR A 4 2.31 34.28 0.69
CA THR A 4 3.30 34.34 1.77
C THR A 4 4.66 34.84 1.26
N ASN A 5 5.54 35.29 2.15
CA ASN A 5 6.90 35.69 1.77
C ASN A 5 7.68 34.52 1.13
N GLU A 6 7.47 33.28 1.61
CA GLU A 6 8.06 32.08 1.01
C GLU A 6 7.59 31.87 -0.44
N GLN A 7 6.29 32.06 -0.71
CA GLN A 7 5.74 32.00 -2.06
C GLN A 7 6.30 33.10 -2.96
N TYR A 8 6.41 34.34 -2.46
CA TYR A 8 7.03 35.44 -3.20
C TYR A 8 8.49 35.15 -3.56
N ASN A 9 9.27 34.59 -2.63
CA ASN A 9 10.67 34.23 -2.87
C ASN A 9 10.79 33.17 -3.98
N ILE A 10 9.88 32.20 -4.01
CA ILE A 10 9.81 31.18 -5.07
C ILE A 10 9.44 31.82 -6.41
N ILE A 11 8.41 32.68 -6.45
CA ILE A 11 7.96 33.34 -7.68
C ILE A 11 9.05 34.23 -8.28
N ASN A 12 9.84 34.90 -7.44
CA ASN A 12 10.94 35.76 -7.89
C ASN A 12 12.26 35.02 -8.16
N SER A 13 12.31 33.70 -7.89
CA SER A 13 13.52 32.91 -8.12
C SER A 13 13.79 32.66 -9.60
N THR A 14 15.06 32.38 -9.92
CA THR A 14 15.56 32.04 -11.25
C THR A 14 16.39 30.76 -11.21
N GLY A 15 16.57 30.12 -12.36
CA GLY A 15 17.32 28.87 -12.48
C GLY A 15 16.55 27.66 -11.94
N ASP A 16 17.28 26.55 -11.80
CA ASP A 16 16.72 25.29 -11.32
C ASP A 16 16.48 25.35 -9.80
N ILE A 17 15.25 25.04 -9.37
CA ILE A 17 14.86 25.14 -7.96
C ILE A 17 14.11 23.87 -7.51
N LYS A 18 14.27 23.54 -6.23
CA LYS A 18 13.45 22.54 -5.53
C LYS A 18 12.64 23.21 -4.43
N ILE A 19 11.34 22.96 -4.43
CA ILE A 19 10.40 23.49 -3.43
C ILE A 19 9.99 22.34 -2.52
N ASN A 20 10.51 22.35 -1.28
CA ASN A 20 10.10 21.38 -0.26
C ASN A 20 8.98 21.99 0.57
N ALA A 21 7.78 21.43 0.43
CA ALA A 21 6.54 22.02 0.88
C ALA A 21 5.81 21.09 1.83
N VAL A 22 5.28 21.63 2.92
CA VAL A 22 4.49 20.84 3.88
C VAL A 22 3.07 20.57 3.36
N ALA A 23 2.38 19.60 3.95
CA ALA A 23 0.98 19.31 3.65
C ALA A 23 0.09 20.56 3.77
N GLY A 24 -0.69 20.86 2.72
CA GLY A 24 -1.65 21.97 2.73
C GLY A 24 -1.04 23.36 2.50
N SER A 25 0.21 23.45 2.02
CA SER A 25 0.93 24.72 1.84
C SER A 25 0.60 25.52 0.57
N GLY A 26 -0.26 24.99 -0.30
CA GLY A 26 -0.61 25.65 -1.56
C GLY A 26 0.45 25.50 -2.65
N LYS A 27 1.09 24.32 -2.76
CA LYS A 27 2.07 23.96 -3.81
C LYS A 27 1.57 24.35 -5.21
N THR A 28 0.44 23.80 -5.63
CA THR A 28 -0.15 24.06 -6.95
C THR A 28 -0.44 25.54 -7.16
N THR A 29 -0.94 26.26 -6.15
CA THR A 29 -1.13 27.71 -6.22
C THR A 29 0.19 28.44 -6.46
N THR A 30 1.24 28.04 -5.75
CA THR A 30 2.59 28.60 -5.90
C THR A 30 3.15 28.38 -7.31
N ILE A 31 2.95 27.18 -7.88
CA ILE A 31 3.37 26.85 -9.26
C ILE A 31 2.59 27.68 -10.28
N ILE A 32 1.29 27.87 -10.07
CA ILE A 32 0.45 28.69 -10.95
C ILE A 32 0.94 30.14 -10.96
N GLU A 33 1.19 30.73 -9.79
CA GLU A 33 1.72 32.09 -9.68
C GLU A 33 3.15 32.21 -10.22
N TYR A 34 3.99 31.18 -10.01
CA TYR A 34 5.30 31.08 -10.63
C TYR A 34 5.17 31.13 -12.16
N SER A 35 4.26 30.33 -12.74
CA SER A 35 4.01 30.28 -14.19
C SER A 35 3.55 31.63 -14.75
N LYS A 36 2.64 32.32 -14.04
CA LYS A 36 2.17 33.66 -14.40
C LYS A 36 3.26 34.71 -14.47
N SER A 37 4.25 34.60 -13.59
CA SER A 37 5.36 35.55 -13.54
C SER A 37 6.38 35.38 -14.68
N ARG A 38 6.25 34.33 -15.50
CA ARG A 38 7.16 34.08 -16.63
C ARG A 38 6.69 34.77 -17.90
N PRO A 39 7.63 35.16 -18.80
CA PRO A 39 7.27 35.76 -20.08
C PRO A 39 6.29 34.89 -20.87
N LYS A 40 5.19 35.48 -21.39
CA LYS A 40 4.15 34.76 -22.14
C LYS A 40 4.66 34.01 -23.38
N LYS A 41 5.80 34.43 -23.94
CA LYS A 41 6.45 33.76 -25.09
C LYS A 41 7.10 32.42 -24.73
N ASN A 42 7.39 32.19 -23.45
CA ASN A 42 8.03 30.97 -22.98
C ASN A 42 6.96 29.87 -22.83
N LYS A 43 7.23 28.71 -23.42
CA LYS A 43 6.43 27.50 -23.28
C LYS A 43 6.80 26.82 -21.98
N ILE A 44 5.78 26.51 -21.20
CA ILE A 44 5.90 25.87 -19.90
C ILE A 44 5.25 24.49 -19.97
N LEU A 45 5.97 23.47 -19.53
CA LEU A 45 5.41 22.14 -19.31
C LEU A 45 5.15 21.96 -17.81
N TYR A 46 3.90 21.74 -17.44
CA TYR A 46 3.54 21.26 -16.11
C TYR A 46 3.42 19.73 -16.16
N LEU A 47 4.28 19.05 -15.41
CA LEU A 47 4.27 17.60 -15.20
C LEU A 47 3.51 17.26 -13.93
N ALA A 48 2.33 16.67 -14.10
CA ALA A 48 1.55 16.09 -13.02
C ALA A 48 1.94 14.63 -12.79
N PHE A 49 2.00 14.20 -11.52
CA PHE A 49 2.28 12.80 -11.19
C PHE A 49 1.17 11.83 -11.66
N ASN A 50 -0.09 12.21 -11.50
CA ASN A 50 -1.24 11.35 -11.86
C ASN A 50 -2.34 12.11 -12.61
N ARG A 51 -3.32 11.36 -13.15
CA ARG A 51 -4.42 11.92 -13.95
C ARG A 51 -5.31 12.89 -13.17
N SER A 52 -5.57 12.63 -11.90
CA SER A 52 -6.39 13.51 -11.06
C SER A 52 -5.72 14.87 -10.90
N VAL A 53 -4.43 14.89 -10.56
CA VAL A 53 -3.62 16.12 -10.44
C VAL A 53 -3.55 16.84 -11.79
N LYS A 54 -3.38 16.10 -12.90
CA LYS A 54 -3.41 16.68 -14.25
C LYS A 54 -4.72 17.42 -14.52
N THR A 55 -5.86 16.77 -14.34
CA THR A 55 -7.18 17.36 -14.64
C THR A 55 -7.46 18.58 -13.76
N GLU A 56 -7.08 18.51 -12.47
CA GLU A 56 -7.20 19.66 -11.58
C GLU A 56 -6.31 20.83 -12.03
N ALA A 57 -5.06 20.56 -12.41
CA ALA A 57 -4.14 21.57 -12.91
C ALA A 57 -4.67 22.20 -14.22
N GLU A 58 -5.15 21.41 -15.19
CA GLU A 58 -5.75 21.90 -16.43
C GLU A 58 -6.90 22.88 -16.17
N GLN A 59 -7.82 22.54 -15.26
CA GLN A 59 -8.93 23.42 -14.88
C GLN A 59 -8.44 24.72 -14.24
N ARG A 60 -7.45 24.63 -13.34
CA ARG A 60 -6.91 25.81 -12.66
C ARG A 60 -6.17 26.73 -13.63
N PHE A 61 -5.30 26.19 -14.49
CA PHE A 61 -4.60 27.00 -15.50
C PHE A 61 -5.57 27.60 -16.52
N GLY A 62 -6.55 26.82 -16.99
CA GLY A 62 -7.58 27.29 -17.92
C GLY A 62 -8.45 28.39 -17.37
N SER A 63 -8.87 28.31 -16.10
CA SER A 63 -9.69 29.35 -15.47
C SER A 63 -9.00 30.71 -15.34
N ILE A 64 -7.68 30.76 -15.51
CA ILE A 64 -6.87 31.97 -15.40
C ILE A 64 -6.28 32.39 -16.77
N GLY A 65 -6.55 31.66 -17.85
CA GLY A 65 -6.12 32.01 -19.21
C GLY A 65 -4.61 31.94 -19.45
N LEU A 66 -3.91 30.97 -18.83
CA LEU A 66 -2.49 30.69 -19.14
C LEU A 66 -2.35 29.69 -20.29
N ASP A 67 -2.44 30.19 -21.52
CA ASP A 67 -2.38 29.35 -22.71
C ASP A 67 -0.96 28.85 -23.05
N ASN A 68 0.07 29.44 -22.45
CA ASN A 68 1.47 29.04 -22.63
C ASN A 68 1.91 27.86 -21.74
N VAL A 69 1.00 27.32 -20.93
CA VAL A 69 1.24 26.16 -20.06
C VAL A 69 0.58 24.92 -20.64
N LYS A 70 1.39 23.90 -20.94
CA LYS A 70 0.92 22.57 -21.31
C LYS A 70 0.95 21.66 -20.09
N VAL A 71 -0.18 21.02 -19.77
CA VAL A 71 -0.28 20.10 -18.63
C VAL A 71 -0.26 18.66 -19.14
N GLU A 72 0.69 17.85 -18.67
CA GLU A 72 0.81 16.44 -19.03
C GLU A 72 1.23 15.60 -17.82
N THR A 73 1.06 14.28 -17.92
CA THR A 73 1.79 13.34 -17.03
C THR A 73 3.01 12.80 -17.77
N ALA A 74 4.01 12.29 -17.04
CA ALA A 74 5.15 11.62 -17.67
C ALA A 74 4.70 10.47 -18.60
N HIS A 75 3.71 9.70 -18.16
CA HIS A 75 3.10 8.62 -18.93
C HIS A 75 2.36 9.12 -20.18
N SER A 76 1.64 10.25 -20.14
CA SER A 76 0.95 10.76 -21.33
C SER A 76 1.92 11.29 -22.38
N LEU A 77 3.04 11.88 -21.97
CA LEU A 77 4.13 12.25 -22.88
C LEU A 77 4.77 11.02 -23.51
N ALA A 78 5.11 10.02 -22.69
CA ALA A 78 5.74 8.79 -23.17
C ALA A 78 4.80 8.03 -24.12
N TYR A 79 3.51 7.96 -23.80
CA TYR A 79 2.49 7.36 -24.67
C TYR A 79 2.47 8.03 -26.05
N LYS A 80 2.42 9.38 -26.10
CA LYS A 80 2.37 10.12 -27.36
C LYS A 80 3.62 9.91 -28.24
N ASN A 81 4.80 9.85 -27.61
CA ASN A 81 6.07 9.77 -28.31
C ASN A 81 6.54 8.35 -28.64
N THR A 82 5.98 7.33 -27.97
CA THR A 82 6.38 5.93 -28.13
C THR A 82 5.26 5.11 -28.75
N VAL A 83 4.07 5.09 -28.13
CA VAL A 83 2.97 4.22 -28.55
C VAL A 83 2.48 4.61 -29.94
N PHE A 84 2.13 5.89 -30.16
CA PHE A 84 1.68 6.33 -31.49
C PHE A 84 2.79 6.30 -32.54
N ARG A 85 4.02 6.66 -32.16
CA ARG A 85 5.14 6.74 -33.09
C ARG A 85 5.52 5.36 -33.67
N PHE A 86 5.47 4.33 -32.84
CA PHE A 86 5.85 2.96 -33.21
C PHE A 86 4.64 2.03 -33.39
N ASN A 87 3.42 2.55 -33.32
CA ASN A 87 2.15 1.83 -33.47
C ASN A 87 2.03 0.58 -32.58
N TYR A 88 2.41 0.71 -31.30
CA TYR A 88 2.29 -0.38 -30.34
C TYR A 88 0.85 -0.53 -29.82
N ASN A 89 0.46 -1.78 -29.53
CA ASN A 89 -0.71 -2.09 -28.72
C ASN A 89 -0.33 -2.11 -27.25
N VAL A 90 -1.19 -1.56 -26.38
CA VAL A 90 -0.90 -1.41 -24.95
C VAL A 90 -1.80 -2.33 -24.12
N LYS A 91 -1.18 -3.21 -23.33
CA LYS A 91 -1.86 -4.04 -22.33
C LYS A 91 -2.14 -3.19 -21.09
N THR A 92 -3.30 -2.54 -21.05
CA THR A 92 -3.64 -1.54 -20.01
C THR A 92 -3.72 -2.11 -18.58
N GLN A 93 -4.07 -3.39 -18.43
CA GLN A 93 -4.14 -4.07 -17.13
C GLN A 93 -2.85 -4.78 -16.74
N GLY A 94 -1.78 -4.66 -17.55
CA GLY A 94 -0.58 -5.46 -17.38
C GLY A 94 -0.79 -6.94 -17.71
N TYR A 95 0.22 -7.74 -17.38
CA TYR A 95 0.21 -9.19 -17.57
C TYR A 95 0.02 -9.90 -16.25
N LYS A 96 -0.89 -10.87 -16.23
CA LYS A 96 -1.07 -11.78 -15.10
C LYS A 96 0.08 -12.77 -15.03
N THR A 97 0.35 -13.28 -13.84
CA THR A 97 1.45 -14.22 -13.60
C THR A 97 1.42 -15.44 -14.54
N TYR A 98 0.24 -16.04 -14.76
CA TYR A 98 0.11 -17.19 -15.67
C TYR A 98 0.33 -16.82 -17.15
N GLU A 99 -0.09 -15.63 -17.60
CA GLU A 99 0.12 -15.17 -18.97
C GLU A 99 1.62 -15.07 -19.27
N ILE A 100 2.41 -14.54 -18.32
CA ILE A 100 3.86 -14.43 -18.45
C ILE A 100 4.51 -15.82 -18.52
N ALA A 101 4.08 -16.75 -17.66
CA ALA A 101 4.57 -18.12 -17.68
C ALA A 101 4.31 -18.82 -19.02
N GLU A 102 3.14 -18.60 -19.63
CA GLU A 102 2.77 -19.12 -20.94
C GLU A 102 3.56 -18.48 -22.09
N ILE A 103 3.64 -17.14 -22.12
CA ILE A 103 4.35 -16.38 -23.16
C ILE A 103 5.83 -16.78 -23.23
N LEU A 104 6.46 -16.92 -22.07
CA LEU A 104 7.87 -17.29 -21.94
C LEU A 104 8.09 -18.81 -21.92
N LYS A 105 7.00 -19.59 -21.95
CA LYS A 105 7.02 -21.06 -21.90
C LYS A 105 7.86 -21.57 -20.72
N LEU A 106 7.71 -20.94 -19.55
CA LEU A 106 8.49 -21.27 -18.36
C LEU A 106 8.17 -22.69 -17.92
N ARG A 107 9.17 -23.55 -17.90
CA ARG A 107 9.04 -24.94 -17.46
C ARG A 107 10.30 -25.39 -16.76
N ARG A 108 10.14 -26.00 -15.58
CA ARG A 108 11.23 -26.67 -14.89
C ARG A 108 10.70 -27.96 -14.27
N ARG A 109 11.31 -29.10 -14.64
CA ARG A 109 10.90 -30.41 -14.12
C ARG A 109 11.22 -30.45 -12.62
N LYS A 110 10.30 -31.03 -11.83
CA LYS A 110 10.43 -31.38 -10.39
C LYS A 110 10.20 -30.27 -9.34
N GLU A 111 9.88 -29.04 -9.72
CA GLU A 111 9.55 -27.97 -8.76
C GLU A 111 8.10 -27.52 -9.02
N LYS A 112 7.16 -27.81 -8.09
CA LYS A 112 5.75 -27.41 -8.21
C LYS A 112 5.63 -25.88 -8.21
N HIS A 113 4.76 -25.34 -9.07
CA HIS A 113 4.48 -23.91 -9.22
C HIS A 113 5.70 -23.03 -9.52
N PHE A 114 6.85 -23.62 -9.86
CA PHE A 114 8.08 -22.89 -10.17
C PHE A 114 7.84 -21.85 -11.26
N GLU A 115 7.07 -22.20 -12.29
CA GLU A 115 6.75 -21.33 -13.41
C GLU A 115 5.99 -20.07 -12.97
N LEU A 116 5.10 -20.16 -11.99
CA LEU A 116 4.31 -19.03 -11.49
C LEU A 116 5.17 -18.13 -10.60
N ILE A 117 5.97 -18.73 -9.71
CA ILE A 117 6.88 -17.97 -8.84
C ILE A 117 7.93 -17.24 -9.69
N ALA A 118 8.52 -17.93 -10.68
CA ALA A 118 9.47 -17.33 -11.61
C ALA A 118 8.82 -16.23 -12.46
N ALA A 119 7.60 -16.45 -12.99
CA ALA A 119 6.87 -15.44 -13.75
C ALA A 119 6.58 -14.17 -12.93
N ASN A 120 6.21 -14.32 -11.65
CA ASN A 120 5.99 -13.20 -10.75
C ASN A 120 7.28 -12.37 -10.59
N HIS A 121 8.41 -13.02 -10.30
CA HIS A 121 9.70 -12.33 -10.20
C HIS A 121 10.18 -11.72 -11.51
N ILE A 122 9.95 -12.39 -12.66
CA ILE A 122 10.23 -11.82 -13.98
C ILE A 122 9.46 -10.51 -14.17
N ASN A 123 8.16 -10.50 -13.85
CA ASN A 123 7.33 -9.29 -13.94
C ASN A 123 7.83 -8.17 -13.01
N ARG A 124 8.17 -8.52 -11.77
CA ARG A 124 8.73 -7.57 -10.80
C ARG A 124 10.07 -7.00 -11.27
N PHE A 125 10.95 -7.82 -11.86
CA PHE A 125 12.23 -7.35 -12.40
C PHE A 125 12.04 -6.47 -13.64
N VAL A 126 11.08 -6.79 -14.51
CA VAL A 126 10.66 -5.91 -15.62
C VAL A 126 10.24 -4.54 -15.10
N ASN A 127 9.36 -4.49 -14.10
CA ASN A 127 8.88 -3.24 -13.53
C ASN A 127 10.02 -2.46 -12.82
N TYR A 128 10.92 -3.17 -12.12
CA TYR A 128 12.10 -2.56 -11.50
C TYR A 128 13.03 -1.93 -12.55
N PHE A 129 13.32 -2.64 -13.63
CA PHE A 129 14.11 -2.12 -14.74
C PHE A 129 13.43 -0.92 -15.41
N CYS A 130 12.14 -1.02 -15.72
CA CYS A 130 11.41 0.03 -16.42
C CYS A 130 11.29 1.34 -15.61
N ASN A 131 11.30 1.26 -14.29
CA ASN A 131 11.28 2.43 -13.41
C ASN A 131 12.68 2.94 -13.02
N SER A 132 13.74 2.21 -13.34
CA SER A 132 15.12 2.61 -13.07
C SER A 132 15.69 3.58 -14.13
N LYS A 133 16.83 4.22 -13.81
CA LYS A 133 17.60 5.05 -14.76
C LYS A 133 18.59 4.28 -15.64
N VAL A 134 18.87 3.01 -15.33
CA VAL A 134 19.91 2.23 -16.02
C VAL A 134 19.53 1.92 -17.47
N LYS A 135 20.50 1.63 -18.35
CA LYS A 135 20.21 1.41 -19.77
C LYS A 135 19.88 -0.05 -20.08
N LYS A 136 20.47 -0.97 -19.32
CA LYS A 136 20.37 -2.41 -19.54
C LYS A 136 19.95 -3.12 -18.25
N VAL A 137 19.23 -4.23 -18.40
CA VAL A 137 18.74 -5.04 -17.26
C VAL A 137 19.90 -5.52 -16.38
N ASN A 138 21.01 -5.91 -16.97
CA ASN A 138 22.20 -6.42 -16.27
C ASN A 138 23.01 -5.35 -15.52
N GLU A 139 22.63 -4.07 -15.62
CA GLU A 139 23.17 -2.99 -14.77
C GLU A 139 22.45 -2.91 -13.42
N LEU A 140 21.41 -3.72 -13.20
CA LEU A 140 20.69 -3.84 -11.94
C LEU A 140 20.95 -5.19 -11.28
N ASN A 141 20.96 -5.17 -9.95
CA ASN A 141 20.84 -6.37 -9.15
C ASN A 141 19.40 -6.52 -8.66
N TYR A 142 18.65 -7.48 -9.19
CA TYR A 142 17.25 -7.67 -8.76
C TYR A 142 17.12 -8.10 -7.29
N LEU A 143 18.17 -8.70 -6.71
CA LEU A 143 18.17 -9.07 -5.29
C LEU A 143 18.03 -7.84 -4.36
N ASP A 144 18.43 -6.64 -4.82
CA ASP A 144 18.26 -5.40 -4.05
C ASP A 144 16.79 -5.01 -3.89
N ALA A 145 15.88 -5.59 -4.69
CA ALA A 145 14.45 -5.32 -4.69
C ALA A 145 13.61 -6.43 -4.03
N VAL A 146 14.24 -7.44 -3.43
CA VAL A 146 13.59 -8.60 -2.79
C VAL A 146 13.92 -8.59 -1.29
N SER A 147 12.89 -8.58 -0.44
CA SER A 147 13.06 -8.39 1.01
C SER A 147 12.75 -9.62 1.86
N ASP A 148 11.83 -10.47 1.40
CA ASP A 148 11.43 -11.69 2.08
C ASP A 148 12.53 -12.75 1.96
N PRO A 149 12.91 -13.43 3.06
CA PRO A 149 13.98 -14.43 3.03
C PRO A 149 13.73 -15.60 2.07
N LEU A 150 12.49 -16.10 1.97
CA LEU A 150 12.16 -17.23 1.09
C LEU A 150 12.15 -16.80 -0.37
N ALA A 151 11.60 -15.61 -0.66
CA ALA A 151 11.68 -15.01 -1.99
C ALA A 151 13.15 -14.74 -2.38
N PHE A 152 13.96 -14.21 -1.47
CA PHE A 152 15.38 -13.91 -1.70
C PHE A 152 16.15 -15.18 -2.06
N GLU A 153 16.02 -16.25 -1.27
CA GLU A 153 16.69 -17.52 -1.55
C GLU A 153 16.20 -18.15 -2.87
N PHE A 154 14.90 -18.06 -3.18
CA PHE A 154 14.37 -18.48 -4.48
C PHE A 154 15.00 -17.72 -5.64
N VAL A 155 15.04 -16.38 -5.55
CA VAL A 155 15.59 -15.52 -6.60
C VAL A 155 17.09 -15.75 -6.75
N LYS A 156 17.84 -15.81 -5.64
CA LYS A 156 19.28 -16.06 -5.65
C LYS A 156 19.64 -17.38 -6.33
N LYS A 157 18.91 -18.46 -6.02
CA LYS A 157 19.10 -19.78 -6.66
C LYS A 157 18.79 -19.76 -8.16
N ASN A 158 17.91 -18.88 -8.61
CA ASN A 158 17.37 -18.86 -9.98
C ASN A 158 17.68 -17.55 -10.73
N TYR A 159 18.68 -16.79 -10.30
CA TYR A 159 18.88 -15.41 -10.75
C TYR A 159 19.12 -15.32 -12.26
N GLU A 160 20.04 -16.12 -12.80
CA GLU A 160 20.35 -16.14 -14.24
C GLU A 160 19.12 -16.52 -15.09
N TYR A 161 18.30 -17.43 -14.58
CA TYR A 161 17.06 -17.84 -15.25
C TYR A 161 16.05 -16.68 -15.29
N ILE A 162 15.85 -16.00 -14.15
CA ILE A 162 14.94 -14.85 -14.04
C ILE A 162 15.45 -13.71 -14.93
N GLU A 163 16.73 -13.34 -14.86
CA GLU A 163 17.31 -12.26 -15.66
C GLU A 163 17.19 -12.53 -17.18
N LYS A 164 17.52 -13.74 -17.61
CA LYS A 164 17.40 -14.16 -19.01
C LYS A 164 15.96 -13.96 -19.50
N HIS A 165 14.99 -14.47 -18.76
CA HIS A 165 13.59 -14.41 -19.17
C HIS A 165 12.98 -13.00 -19.02
N THR A 166 13.45 -12.18 -18.09
CA THR A 166 13.15 -10.74 -18.04
C THR A 166 13.58 -10.04 -19.32
N ARG A 167 14.79 -10.30 -19.83
CA ARG A 167 15.30 -9.74 -21.09
C ARG A 167 14.51 -10.24 -22.29
N GLU A 168 14.17 -11.52 -22.33
CA GLU A 168 13.34 -12.09 -23.39
C GLU A 168 11.94 -11.46 -23.41
N PHE A 169 11.31 -11.27 -22.25
CA PHE A 169 9.99 -10.65 -22.15
C PHE A 169 9.98 -9.20 -22.65
N LEU A 170 10.97 -8.41 -22.22
CA LEU A 170 11.17 -7.05 -22.71
C LEU A 170 11.43 -7.01 -24.23
N ALA A 171 12.22 -7.96 -24.76
CA ALA A 171 12.49 -8.03 -26.19
C ALA A 171 11.24 -8.37 -27.01
N LYS A 172 10.35 -9.23 -26.49
CA LYS A 172 9.05 -9.53 -27.12
C LYS A 172 8.16 -8.28 -27.21
N MET A 173 8.10 -7.49 -26.13
CA MET A 173 7.41 -6.19 -26.12
C MET A 173 8.02 -5.24 -27.15
N ASP A 174 9.35 -5.13 -27.18
CA ASP A 174 10.07 -4.22 -28.08
C ASP A 174 9.85 -4.54 -29.56
N LYS A 175 9.81 -5.83 -29.91
CA LYS A 175 9.51 -6.32 -31.26
C LYS A 175 8.03 -6.23 -31.64
N GLY A 176 7.15 -5.93 -30.70
CA GLY A 176 5.70 -5.95 -30.91
C GLY A 176 5.13 -7.37 -31.08
N GLU A 177 5.85 -8.41 -30.65
CA GLU A 177 5.35 -9.80 -30.62
C GLU A 177 4.25 -9.97 -29.57
N ILE A 178 4.28 -9.15 -28.52
CA ILE A 178 3.27 -9.05 -27.47
C ILE A 178 2.97 -7.57 -27.21
N GLU A 179 1.83 -7.28 -26.61
CA GLU A 179 1.44 -5.93 -26.19
C GLU A 179 2.44 -5.35 -25.17
N ILE A 180 2.63 -4.03 -25.18
CA ILE A 180 3.53 -3.37 -24.24
C ILE A 180 2.79 -2.86 -23.01
N THR A 181 3.49 -2.73 -21.89
CA THR A 181 2.92 -2.19 -20.64
C THR A 181 3.13 -0.68 -20.50
N HIS A 182 2.49 -0.07 -19.50
CA HIS A 182 2.66 1.35 -19.18
C HIS A 182 4.11 1.71 -18.83
N ASP A 183 4.74 0.88 -18.01
CA ASP A 183 6.12 1.06 -17.59
C ASP A 183 7.10 0.83 -18.75
N PHE A 184 6.80 -0.12 -19.65
CA PHE A 184 7.64 -0.39 -20.81
C PHE A 184 7.75 0.83 -21.74
N TYR A 185 6.62 1.44 -22.13
CA TYR A 185 6.72 2.59 -23.03
C TYR A 185 7.35 3.80 -22.34
N LEU A 186 7.19 3.95 -21.02
CA LEU A 186 7.87 5.00 -20.26
C LEU A 186 9.38 4.77 -20.28
N LYS A 187 9.82 3.52 -20.10
CA LYS A 187 11.24 3.14 -20.19
C LYS A 187 11.79 3.40 -21.59
N LYS A 188 11.09 2.96 -22.63
CA LYS A 188 11.49 3.20 -24.02
C LYS A 188 11.55 4.69 -24.35
N PHE A 189 10.62 5.49 -23.82
CA PHE A 189 10.66 6.94 -23.93
C PHE A 189 11.90 7.53 -23.25
N GLN A 190 12.21 7.11 -22.01
CA GLN A 190 13.41 7.55 -21.29
C GLN A 190 14.69 7.23 -22.07
N LEU A 191 14.82 6.00 -22.59
CA LEU A 191 15.97 5.56 -23.37
C LEU A 191 16.11 6.27 -24.72
N SER A 192 15.06 6.93 -25.21
CA SER A 192 15.10 7.72 -26.45
C SER A 192 15.76 9.10 -26.30
N TYR A 193 16.11 9.50 -25.08
CA TYR A 193 16.66 10.82 -24.76
C TYR A 193 15.83 11.97 -25.36
N PRO A 194 14.54 12.08 -24.99
CA PRO A 194 13.63 12.99 -25.64
C PRO A 194 14.00 14.44 -25.34
N ASN A 195 13.86 15.31 -26.35
CA ASN A 195 13.84 16.75 -26.16
C ASN A 195 12.38 17.22 -26.23
N LEU A 196 11.86 17.73 -25.12
CA LEU A 196 10.45 18.14 -25.01
C LEU A 196 10.18 19.53 -25.61
N GLY A 197 11.22 20.36 -25.83
CA GLY A 197 11.09 21.67 -26.48
C GLY A 197 10.34 22.73 -25.65
N PHE A 198 10.55 22.74 -24.33
CA PHE A 198 10.00 23.75 -23.40
C PHE A 198 11.12 24.53 -22.73
N GLU A 199 10.89 25.82 -22.46
CA GLU A 199 11.84 26.65 -21.71
C GLU A 199 11.76 26.41 -20.20
N TYR A 200 10.59 25.98 -19.70
CA TYR A 200 10.37 25.64 -18.28
C TYR A 200 9.66 24.30 -18.14
N ILE A 201 10.07 23.52 -17.14
CA ILE A 201 9.38 22.29 -16.73
C ILE A 201 9.13 22.34 -15.24
N LEU A 202 7.85 22.26 -14.87
CA LEU A 202 7.36 22.33 -13.50
C LEU A 202 6.82 20.95 -13.11
N PHE A 203 7.52 20.24 -12.23
CA PHE A 203 7.15 18.89 -11.80
C PHE A 203 6.51 18.92 -10.42
N ASP A 204 5.17 18.74 -10.38
CA ASP A 204 4.39 18.68 -9.15
C ASP A 204 4.30 17.24 -8.60
N GLU A 205 4.20 17.14 -7.27
CA GLU A 205 4.36 15.90 -6.50
C GLU A 205 5.66 15.15 -6.84
N GLY A 206 6.73 15.92 -7.05
CA GLY A 206 8.02 15.40 -7.48
C GLY A 206 8.62 14.34 -6.55
N GLN A 207 8.23 14.31 -5.27
CA GLN A 207 8.68 13.27 -4.33
C GLN A 207 8.27 11.84 -4.73
N ASP A 208 7.24 11.68 -5.57
CA ASP A 208 6.75 10.36 -5.99
C ASP A 208 7.30 9.92 -7.34
N ALA A 209 8.20 10.68 -7.95
CA ALA A 209 8.81 10.33 -9.24
C ALA A 209 9.69 9.08 -9.13
N SER A 210 9.60 8.20 -10.14
CA SER A 210 10.54 7.10 -10.30
C SER A 210 11.86 7.61 -10.92
N PRO A 211 12.98 6.89 -10.74
CA PRO A 211 14.26 7.24 -11.35
C PRO A 211 14.18 7.49 -12.87
N ALA A 212 13.37 6.70 -13.60
CA ALA A 212 13.16 6.88 -15.04
C ALA A 212 12.49 8.22 -15.37
N MET A 213 11.47 8.62 -14.61
CA MET A 213 10.79 9.92 -14.81
C MET A 213 11.73 11.08 -14.48
N LEU A 214 12.48 10.96 -13.37
CA LEU A 214 13.43 11.96 -12.94
C LEU A 214 14.57 12.14 -13.96
N ASP A 215 15.06 11.05 -14.55
CA ASP A 215 16.08 11.10 -15.61
C ASP A 215 15.59 11.85 -16.84
N VAL A 216 14.35 11.60 -17.29
CA VAL A 216 13.75 12.37 -18.39
C VAL A 216 13.69 13.86 -18.06
N PHE A 217 13.22 14.21 -16.85
CA PHE A 217 13.08 15.60 -16.39
C PHE A 217 14.43 16.33 -16.29
N LEU A 218 15.44 15.69 -15.69
CA LEU A 218 16.75 16.30 -15.46
C LEU A 218 17.53 16.56 -16.76
N ASN A 219 17.36 15.69 -17.76
CA ASN A 219 18.05 15.81 -19.04
C ASN A 219 17.40 16.80 -20.03
N GLN A 220 16.35 17.54 -19.62
CA GLN A 220 15.73 18.55 -20.48
C GLN A 220 16.54 19.85 -20.50
N PRO A 221 16.73 20.47 -21.68
CA PRO A 221 17.37 21.78 -21.82
C PRO A 221 16.41 22.91 -21.44
N ALA A 222 15.93 22.89 -20.19
CA ALA A 222 14.90 23.78 -19.66
C ALA A 222 15.26 24.24 -18.24
N THR A 223 14.63 25.33 -17.78
CA THR A 223 14.60 25.67 -16.36
C THR A 223 13.69 24.68 -15.63
N LYS A 224 14.21 24.02 -14.61
CA LYS A 224 13.58 22.90 -13.91
C LYS A 224 13.11 23.33 -12.53
N VAL A 225 11.81 23.20 -12.29
CA VAL A 225 11.20 23.44 -10.99
C VAL A 225 10.58 22.14 -10.53
N ILE A 226 11.06 21.57 -9.43
CA ILE A 226 10.43 20.40 -8.82
C ILE A 226 9.86 20.79 -7.46
N VAL A 227 8.64 20.34 -7.18
CA VAL A 227 7.91 20.70 -5.97
C VAL A 227 7.20 19.49 -5.41
N GLY A 228 7.18 19.42 -4.08
CA GLY A 228 6.57 18.31 -3.40
C GLY A 228 6.79 18.38 -1.90
N ASP A 229 6.37 17.33 -1.22
CA ASP A 229 6.57 17.16 0.23
C ASP A 229 7.44 15.93 0.48
N SER A 230 8.68 16.14 0.94
CA SER A 230 9.63 15.04 1.20
C SER A 230 9.10 14.03 2.25
N HIS A 231 8.10 14.41 3.03
CA HIS A 231 7.48 13.58 4.05
C HIS A 231 6.14 12.97 3.61
N GLN A 232 5.68 13.22 2.38
CA GLN A 232 4.55 12.50 1.77
C GLN A 232 4.98 11.46 0.74
N GLN A 233 6.27 11.15 0.59
CA GLN A 233 6.72 10.04 -0.24
C GLN A 233 6.30 8.71 0.41
N ILE A 234 5.30 8.03 -0.19
CA ILE A 234 4.67 6.80 0.31
C ILE A 234 4.34 5.80 -0.81
N TYR A 235 5.03 5.92 -1.96
CA TYR A 235 4.82 5.05 -3.13
C TYR A 235 6.10 4.29 -3.50
N SER A 236 6.92 3.90 -2.52
CA SER A 236 8.16 3.14 -2.77
C SER A 236 7.90 1.82 -3.51
N TRP A 237 6.74 1.19 -3.27
CA TRP A 237 6.26 -0.01 -3.97
C TRP A 237 6.05 0.19 -5.48
N ARG A 238 5.95 1.44 -5.94
CA ARG A 238 5.98 1.82 -7.37
C ARG A 238 7.35 2.34 -7.81
N PHE A 239 8.41 1.98 -7.09
CA PHE A 239 9.79 2.41 -7.34
C PHE A 239 9.99 3.93 -7.26
N ALA A 240 9.07 4.65 -6.60
CA ALA A 240 9.27 6.07 -6.32
C ALA A 240 10.42 6.23 -5.31
N ILE A 241 11.37 7.09 -5.64
CA ILE A 241 12.47 7.46 -4.74
C ILE A 241 12.21 8.83 -4.12
N ASN A 242 12.94 9.21 -3.07
CA ASN A 242 12.90 10.58 -2.54
C ASN A 242 13.58 11.56 -3.52
N SER A 243 12.90 11.81 -4.63
CA SER A 243 13.42 12.55 -5.79
C SER A 243 13.73 14.00 -5.46
N LEU A 244 13.04 14.61 -4.49
CA LEU A 244 13.34 15.97 -4.02
C LEU A 244 14.72 16.08 -3.37
N GLU A 245 15.14 15.06 -2.63
CA GLU A 245 16.49 15.02 -2.03
C GLU A 245 17.55 14.56 -3.03
N SER A 246 17.13 13.92 -4.13
CA SER A 246 18.03 13.41 -5.18
C SER A 246 18.49 14.49 -6.17
N VAL A 247 17.92 15.70 -6.10
CA VAL A 247 18.29 16.83 -6.96
C VAL A 247 19.11 17.89 -6.22
N ASP A 248 20.18 18.33 -6.87
CA ASP A 248 21.03 19.41 -6.39
C ASP A 248 20.58 20.78 -6.91
N PHE A 249 19.35 21.14 -6.57
CA PHE A 249 18.76 22.43 -6.90
C PHE A 249 18.66 23.33 -5.67
N ARG A 250 18.60 24.64 -5.89
CA ARG A 250 18.39 25.60 -4.80
C ARG A 250 17.07 25.31 -4.09
N ARG A 251 17.14 25.05 -2.77
CA ARG A 251 15.98 24.69 -1.94
C ARG A 251 15.21 25.93 -1.50
N PHE A 252 13.89 25.89 -1.67
CA PHE A 252 12.95 26.84 -1.10
C PHE A 252 11.91 26.11 -0.24
N PRO A 253 11.72 26.49 1.04
CA PRO A 253 10.71 25.86 1.88
C PRO A 253 9.34 26.51 1.71
N LEU A 254 8.28 25.72 1.86
CA LEU A 254 6.93 26.22 2.16
C LEU A 254 6.46 25.60 3.48
N THR A 255 6.52 26.36 4.58
CA THR A 255 6.33 25.85 5.95
C THR A 255 4.93 26.10 6.51
N ILE A 256 4.13 26.92 5.83
CA ILE A 256 2.80 27.32 6.28
C ILE A 256 1.75 26.39 5.66
N SER A 257 0.97 25.70 6.49
CA SER A 257 -0.20 24.90 6.09
C SER A 257 -1.49 25.69 6.28
N PHE A 258 -2.29 25.78 5.21
CA PHE A 258 -3.63 26.36 5.21
C PHE A 258 -4.75 25.32 5.43
N ARG A 259 -4.38 24.07 5.75
CA ARG A 259 -5.32 22.96 5.87
C ARG A 259 -5.78 22.73 7.31
N PHE A 260 -4.87 22.81 8.27
CA PHE A 260 -5.10 22.36 9.64
C PHE A 260 -4.57 23.34 10.68
N SER A 261 -5.03 23.19 11.92
CA SER A 261 -4.65 24.03 13.05
C SER A 261 -3.19 23.82 13.48
N GLN A 262 -2.66 24.76 14.26
CA GLN A 262 -1.30 24.66 14.80
C GLN A 262 -1.11 23.41 15.67
N ASP A 263 -2.15 22.92 16.34
CA ASP A 263 -2.06 21.70 17.16
C ASP A 263 -1.76 20.45 16.31
N ILE A 264 -2.44 20.30 15.18
CA ILE A 264 -2.16 19.22 14.21
C ILE A 264 -0.77 19.41 13.60
N ALA A 265 -0.37 20.64 13.31
CA ALA A 265 0.97 20.95 12.82
C ALA A 265 2.07 20.52 13.81
N ASN A 266 1.89 20.83 15.10
CA ASN A 266 2.81 20.44 16.17
C ASN A 266 2.92 18.92 16.29
N LEU A 267 1.78 18.21 16.29
CA LEU A 267 1.77 16.75 16.31
C LEU A 267 2.50 16.17 15.08
N ALA A 268 2.28 16.76 13.90
CA ALA A 268 2.93 16.32 12.67
C ALA A 268 4.46 16.46 12.73
N VAL A 269 4.97 17.57 13.27
CA VAL A 269 6.40 17.75 13.53
C VAL A 269 6.93 16.71 14.52
N GLU A 270 6.21 16.45 15.62
CA GLU A 270 6.63 15.45 16.62
C GLU A 270 6.69 14.02 16.05
N ILE A 271 5.74 13.64 15.21
CA ILE A 271 5.78 12.34 14.51
C ILE A 271 6.97 12.28 13.56
N LEU A 272 7.24 13.35 12.80
CA LEU A 272 8.38 13.38 11.88
C LEU A 272 9.73 13.28 12.59
N LYS A 273 9.85 13.84 13.81
CA LYS A 273 11.05 13.70 14.66
C LYS A 273 11.35 12.24 15.03
N TRP A 274 10.40 11.30 14.89
CA TRP A 274 10.68 9.88 15.13
C TRP A 274 11.74 9.32 14.17
N LYS A 275 11.92 9.94 12.99
CA LYS A 275 12.99 9.59 12.05
C LYS A 275 14.38 9.79 12.63
N ASN A 276 14.54 10.78 13.52
CA ASN A 276 15.82 11.08 14.20
C ASN A 276 16.25 9.98 15.18
N LEU A 277 15.39 8.98 15.45
CA LEU A 277 15.79 7.78 16.17
C LEU A 277 16.65 6.84 15.32
N ILE A 278 16.63 7.01 13.99
CA ILE A 278 17.26 6.11 13.02
C ILE A 278 18.36 6.85 12.25
N ASP A 279 18.03 8.05 11.77
CA ASP A 279 18.95 8.90 11.02
C ASP A 279 18.59 10.37 11.25
N ALA A 280 19.61 11.20 11.44
CA ALA A 280 19.43 12.62 11.74
C ALA A 280 18.89 13.34 10.49
N LYS A 281 17.60 13.70 10.53
CA LYS A 281 16.94 14.43 9.46
C LYS A 281 16.52 15.81 9.92
N GLU A 282 16.83 16.80 9.08
CA GLU A 282 16.28 18.13 9.24
C GLU A 282 14.76 18.06 9.03
N ILE A 283 14.00 18.36 10.07
CA ILE A 283 12.54 18.46 10.01
C ILE A 283 12.18 19.94 9.93
N LEU A 284 11.61 20.35 8.79
CA LEU A 284 11.13 21.72 8.63
C LEU A 284 10.02 22.02 9.67
N PRO A 285 9.99 23.22 10.25
CA PRO A 285 8.88 23.62 11.08
C PRO A 285 7.59 23.66 10.26
N ILE A 286 6.45 23.36 10.90
CA ILE A 286 5.13 23.44 10.26
C ILE A 286 4.29 24.44 11.04
N LYS A 287 3.81 25.48 10.35
CA LYS A 287 2.86 26.45 10.90
C LYS A 287 1.47 26.18 10.36
N GLY A 288 0.53 25.79 11.22
CA GLY A 288 -0.87 25.56 10.85
C GLY A 288 -1.71 26.81 11.05
N THR A 289 -2.34 27.32 10.00
CA THR A 289 -3.21 28.52 10.09
C THR A 289 -4.69 28.19 10.26
N GLY A 290 -5.05 26.90 10.34
CA GLY A 290 -6.45 26.45 10.36
C GLY A 290 -7.01 26.23 8.95
N GLY A 291 -8.01 25.35 8.84
CA GLY A 291 -8.66 24.97 7.59
C GLY A 291 -10.01 25.66 7.33
N LYS A 292 -10.61 25.40 6.16
CA LYS A 292 -11.95 25.91 5.81
C LYS A 292 -13.03 25.19 6.63
N GLU A 293 -13.87 25.93 7.35
CA GLU A 293 -14.92 25.40 8.24
C GLU A 293 -15.98 24.51 7.54
N SER A 294 -16.00 24.43 6.21
CA SER A 294 -17.09 23.81 5.45
C SER A 294 -16.98 22.30 5.22
N ASN A 295 -15.82 21.66 5.43
CA ASN A 295 -15.69 20.22 5.17
C ASN A 295 -16.30 19.41 6.33
N LYS A 296 -17.43 18.74 6.06
CA LYS A 296 -18.16 17.90 7.04
C LYS A 296 -17.85 16.41 6.93
N LEU A 297 -17.04 15.99 5.97
CA LEU A 297 -16.73 14.58 5.72
C LEU A 297 -15.95 14.00 6.90
N LYS A 298 -16.29 12.75 7.25
CA LYS A 298 -15.64 11.96 8.30
C LYS A 298 -15.01 10.75 7.66
N ALA A 299 -13.73 10.51 7.93
CA ALA A 299 -13.02 9.35 7.39
C ALA A 299 -12.32 8.56 8.49
N THR A 300 -12.40 7.23 8.41
CA THR A 300 -11.53 6.30 9.12
C THR A 300 -10.36 5.93 8.22
N LEU A 301 -9.14 6.22 8.69
CA LEU A 301 -7.91 5.94 7.96
C LEU A 301 -7.12 4.82 8.62
N ALA A 302 -6.73 3.83 7.83
CA ALA A 302 -5.91 2.70 8.27
C ALA A 302 -4.65 2.53 7.40
N ARG A 303 -3.61 1.93 7.98
CA ARG A 303 -2.38 1.57 7.27
C ARG A 303 -2.58 0.35 6.36
N THR A 304 -3.40 -0.60 6.78
CA THR A 304 -3.59 -1.91 6.14
C THR A 304 -5.03 -2.10 5.67
N ASN A 305 -5.22 -2.89 4.62
CA ASN A 305 -6.57 -3.25 4.16
C ASN A 305 -7.31 -4.11 5.19
N LEU A 306 -6.61 -5.01 5.88
CA LEU A 306 -7.19 -5.82 6.96
C LEU A 306 -7.70 -4.94 8.11
N GLY A 307 -6.90 -3.97 8.57
CA GLY A 307 -7.31 -3.01 9.60
C GLY A 307 -8.51 -2.17 9.15
N LEU A 308 -8.51 -1.72 7.89
CA LEU A 308 -9.60 -0.95 7.32
C LEU A 308 -10.92 -1.75 7.29
N LEU A 309 -10.88 -2.97 6.76
CA LEU A 309 -12.04 -3.86 6.69
C LEU A 309 -12.54 -4.21 8.09
N SER A 310 -11.64 -4.44 9.06
CA SER A 310 -12.03 -4.66 10.45
C SER A 310 -12.83 -3.51 11.01
N LYS A 311 -12.38 -2.27 10.81
CA LYS A 311 -13.14 -1.11 11.31
C LYS A 311 -14.43 -0.85 10.53
N ALA A 312 -14.48 -1.20 9.25
CA ALA A 312 -15.74 -1.16 8.50
C ALA A 312 -16.74 -2.19 9.05
N ILE A 313 -16.28 -3.40 9.37
CA ILE A 313 -17.10 -4.45 9.98
C ILE A 313 -17.59 -4.02 11.36
N ASP A 314 -16.70 -3.52 12.23
CA ASP A 314 -17.07 -2.99 13.55
C ASP A 314 -18.17 -1.93 13.37
N PHE A 315 -17.99 -0.97 12.46
CA PHE A 315 -18.92 0.12 12.23
C PHE A 315 -20.32 -0.32 11.77
N VAL A 316 -20.42 -1.31 10.86
CA VAL A 316 -21.71 -1.83 10.39
C VAL A 316 -22.37 -2.79 11.38
N THR A 317 -21.60 -3.33 12.34
CA THR A 317 -22.12 -4.25 13.37
C THR A 317 -22.43 -3.56 14.71
N GLU A 318 -21.82 -2.41 15.01
CA GLU A 318 -21.90 -1.75 16.33
C GLU A 318 -23.28 -1.18 16.69
N LYS A 319 -24.28 -1.15 15.80
CA LYS A 319 -25.58 -0.50 16.07
C LYS A 319 -26.81 -1.18 15.46
N SER A 320 -27.93 -1.05 16.14
CA SER A 320 -29.28 -1.50 15.74
C SER A 320 -29.87 -0.80 14.51
N LYS A 321 -29.14 0.10 13.83
CA LYS A 321 -29.59 0.81 12.62
C LYS A 321 -28.54 0.70 11.51
N PRO A 322 -28.96 0.52 10.25
CA PRO A 322 -28.04 0.52 9.11
C PRO A 322 -27.30 1.86 9.03
N GLN A 323 -25.99 1.81 8.84
CA GLN A 323 -25.15 3.00 8.70
C GLN A 323 -24.51 3.03 7.32
N THR A 324 -24.70 4.12 6.58
CA THR A 324 -24.10 4.28 5.26
C THR A 324 -22.60 4.52 5.37
N LEU A 325 -21.84 3.81 4.57
CA LEU A 325 -20.40 4.00 4.44
C LEU A 325 -19.98 4.17 2.99
N TYR A 326 -18.81 4.76 2.77
CA TYR A 326 -18.19 4.89 1.47
C TYR A 326 -16.75 4.45 1.56
N PHE A 327 -16.24 3.74 0.57
CA PHE A 327 -14.81 3.44 0.47
C PHE A 327 -14.17 4.40 -0.52
N GLU A 328 -13.03 4.98 -0.16
CA GLU A 328 -12.23 5.69 -1.16
C GLU A 328 -11.67 4.66 -2.15
N GLY A 329 -12.00 4.86 -3.42
CA GLY A 329 -11.84 3.86 -4.46
C GLY A 329 -12.97 2.83 -4.47
N ASN A 330 -12.88 1.86 -5.38
CA ASN A 330 -13.91 0.84 -5.49
C ASN A 330 -13.82 -0.14 -4.30
N VAL A 331 -14.92 -0.40 -3.59
CA VAL A 331 -14.97 -1.38 -2.49
C VAL A 331 -14.48 -2.78 -2.93
N ASN A 332 -14.70 -3.14 -4.20
CA ASN A 332 -14.21 -4.40 -4.76
C ASN A 332 -12.68 -4.47 -4.75
N SER A 333 -11.95 -3.37 -4.80
CA SER A 333 -10.48 -3.40 -4.73
C SER A 333 -9.92 -3.90 -3.40
N TYR A 334 -10.77 -4.11 -2.39
CA TYR A 334 -10.41 -4.74 -1.12
C TYR A 334 -10.79 -6.23 -1.04
N PHE A 335 -11.50 -6.74 -2.05
CA PHE A 335 -11.99 -8.13 -2.13
C PHE A 335 -11.38 -8.94 -3.28
N TYR A 336 -10.56 -8.31 -4.12
CA TYR A 336 -9.89 -8.93 -5.26
C TYR A 336 -8.43 -8.50 -5.32
N SER A 337 -7.56 -9.38 -5.81
CA SER A 337 -6.18 -9.08 -6.21
C SER A 337 -6.12 -8.55 -7.66
N GLU A 338 -4.98 -7.97 -8.04
CA GLU A 338 -4.68 -7.52 -9.41
C GLU A 338 -4.76 -8.65 -10.44
N ASP A 339 -4.31 -9.86 -10.07
CA ASP A 339 -4.39 -11.04 -10.93
C ASP A 339 -5.83 -11.59 -11.07
N GLY A 340 -6.77 -11.08 -10.28
CA GLY A 340 -8.20 -11.39 -10.35
C GLY A 340 -8.67 -12.39 -9.29
N ALA A 341 -7.77 -12.98 -8.52
CA ALA A 341 -8.12 -13.86 -7.40
C ALA A 341 -8.99 -13.09 -6.40
N SER A 342 -10.15 -13.66 -6.07
CA SER A 342 -11.08 -13.07 -5.13
C SER A 342 -10.91 -13.64 -3.73
N LEU A 343 -11.40 -12.89 -2.76
CA LEU A 343 -11.50 -13.37 -1.38
C LEU A 343 -12.33 -14.66 -1.26
N PHE A 344 -13.31 -14.86 -2.14
CA PHE A 344 -14.10 -16.08 -2.18
C PHE A 344 -13.32 -17.26 -2.77
N ASP A 345 -12.43 -17.05 -3.73
CA ASP A 345 -11.54 -18.10 -4.25
C ASP A 345 -10.63 -18.63 -3.13
N VAL A 346 -10.04 -17.71 -2.37
CA VAL A 346 -9.17 -18.03 -1.22
C VAL A 346 -9.96 -18.72 -0.10
N LEU A 347 -11.19 -18.25 0.18
CA LEU A 347 -12.09 -18.90 1.15
C LEU A 347 -12.51 -20.31 0.71
N ASN A 348 -12.77 -20.52 -0.57
CA ASN A 348 -13.11 -21.83 -1.10
C ASN A 348 -11.91 -22.79 -1.02
N LEU A 349 -10.69 -22.31 -1.30
CA LEU A 349 -9.48 -23.10 -1.07
C LEU A 349 -9.30 -23.45 0.41
N TYR A 350 -9.53 -22.50 1.32
CA TYR A 350 -9.50 -22.72 2.77
C TYR A 350 -10.49 -23.80 3.23
N ASN A 351 -11.66 -23.85 2.60
CA ASN A 351 -12.72 -24.81 2.91
C ASN A 351 -12.64 -26.12 2.09
N HIS A 352 -11.58 -26.34 1.30
CA HIS A 352 -11.42 -27.49 0.39
C HIS A 352 -12.51 -27.62 -0.70
N ASN A 353 -13.17 -26.51 -1.06
CA ASN A 353 -14.21 -26.45 -2.08
C ASN A 353 -13.61 -26.11 -3.46
N HIS A 354 -12.71 -26.96 -3.97
CA HIS A 354 -11.93 -26.67 -5.19
C HIS A 354 -12.77 -26.40 -6.44
N ASP A 355 -13.92 -27.04 -6.57
CA ASP A 355 -14.81 -26.88 -7.74
C ASP A 355 -15.40 -25.47 -7.85
N MET A 356 -15.43 -24.73 -6.73
CA MET A 356 -15.99 -23.37 -6.64
C MET A 356 -14.94 -22.28 -6.90
N ILE A 357 -13.67 -22.65 -7.08
CA ILE A 357 -12.56 -21.72 -7.33
C ILE A 357 -12.53 -21.35 -8.83
N LYS A 358 -12.62 -20.05 -9.12
CA LYS A 358 -12.62 -19.52 -10.48
C LYS A 358 -11.24 -19.08 -10.94
N ASP A 359 -10.44 -18.53 -10.03
CA ASP A 359 -9.10 -18.05 -10.36
C ASP A 359 -8.14 -19.21 -10.65
N ASN A 360 -7.43 -19.14 -11.78
CA ASN A 360 -6.55 -20.21 -12.25
C ASN A 360 -5.35 -20.45 -11.33
N LEU A 361 -4.79 -19.39 -10.73
CA LEU A 361 -3.66 -19.49 -9.83
C LEU A 361 -4.08 -20.18 -8.53
N ILE A 362 -5.16 -19.70 -7.91
CA ILE A 362 -5.69 -20.31 -6.67
C ILE A 362 -6.15 -21.74 -6.93
N LYS A 363 -6.80 -22.02 -8.07
CA LYS A 363 -7.28 -23.35 -8.43
C LYS A 363 -6.15 -24.36 -8.64
N SER A 364 -4.97 -23.88 -9.05
CA SER A 364 -3.79 -24.75 -9.22
C SER A 364 -3.21 -25.24 -7.90
N MET A 365 -3.52 -24.56 -6.78
CA MET A 365 -3.06 -24.93 -5.44
C MET A 365 -3.83 -26.16 -4.93
N ASN A 366 -3.13 -27.10 -4.31
CA ASN A 366 -3.72 -28.32 -3.74
C ASN A 366 -4.44 -28.04 -2.42
N ASP A 367 -3.90 -27.12 -1.62
CA ASP A 367 -4.47 -26.71 -0.36
C ASP A 367 -4.07 -25.27 0.00
N PHE A 368 -4.60 -24.80 1.12
CA PHE A 368 -4.33 -23.45 1.61
C PHE A 368 -2.86 -23.23 1.98
N SER A 369 -2.13 -24.26 2.43
CA SER A 369 -0.72 -24.14 2.80
C SER A 369 0.17 -23.88 1.59
N GLU A 370 -0.17 -24.45 0.43
CA GLU A 370 0.56 -24.20 -0.82
C GLU A 370 0.37 -22.76 -1.31
N LEU A 371 -0.82 -22.17 -1.08
CA LEU A 371 -1.05 -20.75 -1.36
C LEU A 371 -0.19 -19.85 -0.45
N GLU A 372 -0.04 -20.22 0.82
CA GLU A 372 0.82 -19.48 1.75
C GLU A 372 2.29 -19.52 1.33
N ASP A 373 2.81 -20.70 0.98
CA ASP A 373 4.18 -20.86 0.48
C ASP A 373 4.41 -20.04 -0.81
N TYR A 374 3.42 -20.00 -1.72
CA TYR A 374 3.47 -19.17 -2.92
C TYR A 374 3.56 -17.67 -2.58
N VAL A 375 2.73 -17.19 -1.65
CA VAL A 375 2.72 -15.78 -1.23
C VAL A 375 4.05 -15.37 -0.61
N GLU A 376 4.64 -16.22 0.23
CA GLU A 376 5.93 -15.93 0.87
C GLU A 376 7.06 -15.89 -0.15
N LYS A 377 7.08 -16.85 -1.10
CA LYS A 377 8.09 -16.89 -2.16
C LYS A 377 7.96 -15.79 -3.20
N THR A 378 6.81 -15.13 -3.34
CA THR A 378 6.60 -14.08 -4.36
C THR A 378 6.55 -12.66 -3.80
N GLU A 379 6.36 -12.49 -2.49
CA GLU A 379 6.01 -11.21 -1.85
C GLU A 379 4.73 -10.57 -2.43
N ASP A 380 3.77 -11.38 -2.89
CA ASP A 380 2.48 -10.88 -3.36
C ASP A 380 1.66 -10.31 -2.20
N THR A 381 1.81 -9.00 -1.98
CA THR A 381 1.15 -8.29 -0.88
C THR A 381 -0.38 -8.29 -0.96
N GLN A 382 -0.96 -8.40 -2.16
CA GLN A 382 -2.42 -8.42 -2.31
C GLN A 382 -2.97 -9.79 -1.98
N LEU A 383 -2.31 -10.85 -2.45
CA LEU A 383 -2.71 -12.20 -2.12
C LEU A 383 -2.46 -12.53 -0.65
N ALA A 384 -1.35 -12.05 -0.06
CA ALA A 384 -1.09 -12.11 1.37
C ALA A 384 -2.24 -11.50 2.20
N MET A 385 -2.74 -10.35 1.76
CA MET A 385 -3.88 -9.70 2.41
C MET A 385 -5.15 -10.55 2.33
N LEU A 386 -5.46 -11.15 1.17
CA LEU A 386 -6.63 -12.03 1.04
C LEU A 386 -6.52 -13.24 1.97
N VAL A 387 -5.34 -13.87 2.04
CA VAL A 387 -5.01 -14.96 2.97
C VAL A 387 -5.23 -14.52 4.42
N GLU A 388 -4.72 -13.36 4.83
CA GLU A 388 -4.89 -12.82 6.18
C GLU A 388 -6.37 -12.54 6.53
N ILE A 389 -7.14 -11.99 5.59
CA ILE A 389 -8.57 -11.71 5.79
C ILE A 389 -9.36 -13.03 5.94
N VAL A 390 -9.10 -14.01 5.08
CA VAL A 390 -9.77 -15.33 5.15
C VAL A 390 -9.42 -16.03 6.46
N LYS A 391 -8.17 -16.01 6.90
CA LYS A 391 -7.78 -16.56 8.22
C LYS A 391 -8.48 -15.88 9.39
N LYS A 392 -8.74 -14.58 9.30
CA LYS A 392 -9.34 -13.81 10.40
C LYS A 392 -10.85 -14.03 10.53
N TYR A 393 -11.55 -14.07 9.40
CA TYR A 393 -13.02 -14.08 9.38
C TYR A 393 -13.63 -15.40 8.93
N GLU A 394 -12.85 -16.29 8.30
CA GLU A 394 -13.24 -17.62 7.88
C GLU A 394 -14.63 -17.63 7.22
N ASN A 395 -15.56 -18.43 7.74
CA ASN A 395 -16.91 -18.62 7.19
C ASN A 395 -17.90 -17.50 7.52
N ASP A 396 -17.54 -16.52 8.37
CA ASP A 396 -18.36 -15.31 8.56
C ASP A 396 -18.25 -14.35 7.38
N LEU A 397 -17.20 -14.49 6.57
CA LEU A 397 -16.81 -13.54 5.54
C LEU A 397 -17.91 -13.26 4.49
N PRO A 398 -18.67 -14.25 3.96
CA PRO A 398 -19.78 -13.96 3.04
C PRO A 398 -20.85 -13.05 3.65
N ARG A 399 -21.20 -13.28 4.93
CA ARG A 399 -22.17 -12.45 5.65
C ARG A 399 -21.64 -11.04 5.87
N LEU A 400 -20.38 -10.91 6.27
CA LEU A 400 -19.74 -9.62 6.51
C LEU A 400 -19.58 -8.79 5.24
N ILE A 401 -19.16 -9.40 4.12
CA ILE A 401 -19.09 -8.72 2.82
C ILE A 401 -20.47 -8.21 2.40
N ARG A 402 -21.52 -9.03 2.57
CA ARG A 402 -22.89 -8.61 2.25
C ARG A 402 -23.30 -7.39 3.07
N LEU A 403 -23.05 -7.39 4.38
CA LEU A 403 -23.34 -6.24 5.25
C LEU A 403 -22.60 -4.97 4.81
N ILE A 404 -21.33 -5.09 4.43
CA ILE A 404 -20.55 -3.96 3.90
C ILE A 404 -21.16 -3.45 2.61
N ARG A 405 -21.46 -4.33 1.65
CA ARG A 405 -22.05 -3.96 0.35
C ARG A 405 -23.41 -3.29 0.51
N ASP A 406 -24.30 -3.87 1.31
CA ASP A 406 -25.64 -3.35 1.59
C ASP A 406 -25.58 -1.98 2.30
N SER A 407 -24.46 -1.69 2.98
CA SER A 407 -24.19 -0.40 3.64
C SER A 407 -23.42 0.60 2.78
N THR A 408 -22.89 0.18 1.62
CA THR A 408 -22.03 1.02 0.77
C THR A 408 -22.86 1.92 -0.13
N VAL A 409 -22.58 3.22 -0.10
CA VAL A 409 -23.19 4.22 -1.02
C VAL A 409 -22.24 4.59 -2.15
N GLU A 410 -22.76 5.08 -3.27
CA GLU A 410 -21.95 5.47 -4.43
C GLU A 410 -21.32 6.87 -4.29
N ASN A 411 -22.00 7.80 -3.61
CA ASN A 411 -21.52 9.16 -3.42
C ASN A 411 -20.97 9.35 -2.00
N LYS A 412 -19.72 9.81 -1.90
CA LYS A 412 -19.05 10.08 -0.63
C LYS A 412 -19.80 11.05 0.29
N ASN A 413 -20.60 11.96 -0.28
CA ASN A 413 -21.35 12.94 0.50
C ASN A 413 -22.58 12.33 1.22
N ASP A 414 -23.05 11.17 0.76
CA ASP A 414 -24.19 10.45 1.35
C ASP A 414 -23.74 9.47 2.46
N ALA A 415 -22.43 9.29 2.60
CA ALA A 415 -21.83 8.39 3.58
C ALA A 415 -21.74 9.04 4.95
N LYS A 416 -22.13 8.29 5.97
CA LYS A 416 -21.89 8.69 7.36
C LYS A 416 -20.42 8.58 7.75
N MET A 417 -19.72 7.61 7.18
CA MET A 417 -18.28 7.39 7.38
C MET A 417 -17.62 6.96 6.08
N ILE A 418 -16.48 7.58 5.77
CA ILE A 418 -15.60 7.18 4.69
C ILE A 418 -14.54 6.23 5.25
N PHE A 419 -14.22 5.15 4.53
CA PHE A 419 -13.15 4.21 4.86
C PHE A 419 -12.08 4.29 3.77
N SER A 420 -10.84 4.54 4.17
CA SER A 420 -9.73 4.63 3.22
C SER A 420 -8.41 4.15 3.81
N THR A 421 -7.61 3.51 2.99
CA THR A 421 -6.18 3.40 3.31
C THR A 421 -5.50 4.74 3.11
N VAL A 422 -4.39 4.95 3.80
CA VAL A 422 -3.63 6.20 3.67
C VAL A 422 -3.11 6.43 2.25
N HIS A 423 -2.72 5.36 1.56
CA HIS A 423 -2.27 5.42 0.16
C HIS A 423 -3.35 5.95 -0.78
N ARG A 424 -4.62 5.57 -0.55
CA ARG A 424 -5.77 6.01 -1.35
C ARG A 424 -6.28 7.39 -0.94
N SER A 425 -6.18 7.76 0.33
CA SER A 425 -6.58 9.09 0.81
C SER A 425 -5.55 10.20 0.54
N LYS A 426 -4.36 9.87 0.02
CA LYS A 426 -3.39 10.88 -0.40
C LYS A 426 -3.98 11.80 -1.47
N GLY A 427 -3.82 13.11 -1.29
CA GLY A 427 -4.47 14.15 -2.09
C GLY A 427 -5.89 14.52 -1.66
N MET A 428 -6.52 13.74 -0.78
CA MET A 428 -7.85 14.03 -0.24
C MET A 428 -7.77 14.79 1.09
N GLU A 429 -8.89 15.36 1.53
CA GLU A 429 -9.00 16.11 2.78
C GLU A 429 -10.35 15.85 3.44
N TYR A 430 -10.36 15.70 4.77
CA TYR A 430 -11.57 15.39 5.53
C TYR A 430 -11.74 16.36 6.69
N GLY A 431 -12.98 16.76 6.96
CA GLY A 431 -13.32 17.55 8.14
C GLY A 431 -12.87 16.86 9.42
N THR A 432 -13.12 15.56 9.54
CA THR A 432 -12.72 14.73 10.68
C THR A 432 -12.02 13.45 10.22
N VAL A 433 -10.91 13.11 10.86
CA VAL A 433 -10.19 11.85 10.64
C VAL A 433 -10.22 11.02 11.93
N PHE A 434 -10.55 9.74 11.80
CA PHE A 434 -10.40 8.70 12.81
C PHE A 434 -9.24 7.80 12.41
N LEU A 435 -8.17 7.80 13.18
CA LEU A 435 -6.98 7.01 12.90
C LEU A 435 -7.11 5.63 13.53
N HIS A 436 -6.92 4.58 12.73
CA HIS A 436 -6.84 3.22 13.24
C HIS A 436 -5.49 2.98 13.98
N ASN A 437 -5.38 1.86 14.73
CA ASN A 437 -4.22 1.54 15.56
C ASN A 437 -3.20 0.63 14.87
N ASP A 438 -3.20 0.56 13.53
CA ASP A 438 -2.35 -0.35 12.74
C ASP A 438 -1.08 0.29 12.13
N PHE A 439 -0.74 1.51 12.53
CA PHE A 439 0.47 2.23 12.09
C PHE A 439 1.72 1.81 12.88
N ILE A 440 2.89 2.26 12.43
CA ILE A 440 4.12 2.15 13.19
C ILE A 440 4.06 3.04 14.44
N SER A 441 4.59 2.56 15.56
CA SER A 441 4.69 3.34 16.80
C SER A 441 6.13 3.69 17.12
N GLN A 442 6.33 4.78 17.85
CA GLN A 442 7.66 5.19 18.31
C GLN A 442 8.37 4.07 19.10
N LYS A 443 7.62 3.34 19.95
CA LYS A 443 8.15 2.17 20.69
C LYS A 443 8.67 1.08 19.75
N LYS A 444 7.93 0.80 18.65
CA LYS A 444 8.35 -0.19 17.65
C LYS A 444 9.63 0.24 16.94
N ILE A 445 9.74 1.53 16.59
CA ILE A 445 10.96 2.08 15.97
C ILE A 445 12.16 1.91 16.91
N LYS A 446 12.04 2.32 18.19
CA LYS A 446 13.12 2.13 19.18
C LYS A 446 13.57 0.68 19.27
N ARG A 447 12.62 -0.27 19.38
CA ARG A 447 12.94 -1.71 19.41
C ARG A 447 13.66 -2.21 18.15
N LEU A 448 13.36 -1.65 16.98
CA LEU A 448 14.05 -2.02 15.73
C LEU A 448 15.48 -1.47 15.73
N VAL A 449 15.67 -0.22 16.16
CA VAL A 449 16.98 0.41 16.29
C VAL A 449 17.86 -0.30 17.33
N ASP A 450 17.30 -0.66 18.48
CA ASP A 450 18.02 -1.39 19.55
C ASP A 450 18.53 -2.76 19.06
N LYS A 451 17.87 -3.36 18.06
CA LYS A 451 18.22 -4.65 17.46
C LYS A 451 19.00 -4.54 16.15
N GLN A 452 19.36 -3.32 15.73
CA GLN A 452 20.00 -3.09 14.43
C GLN A 452 21.35 -3.81 14.28
N ASN A 453 22.05 -4.06 15.39
CA ASN A 453 23.30 -4.82 15.39
C ASN A 453 23.12 -6.32 15.10
N ASP A 454 21.93 -6.87 15.39
CA ASP A 454 21.61 -8.28 15.17
C ASP A 454 20.93 -8.51 13.80
N VAL A 455 20.05 -7.59 13.41
CA VAL A 455 19.27 -7.67 12.17
C VAL A 455 19.37 -6.32 11.45
N PRO A 456 19.93 -6.29 10.23
CA PRO A 456 19.96 -5.07 9.43
C PRO A 456 18.55 -4.48 9.27
N ILE A 457 18.40 -3.20 9.60
CA ILE A 457 17.13 -2.49 9.43
C ILE A 457 17.10 -1.77 8.09
N ASP A 458 15.95 -1.83 7.42
CA ASP A 458 15.69 -1.01 6.25
C ASP A 458 15.21 0.39 6.71
N VAL A 459 16.16 1.32 6.76
CA VAL A 459 15.93 2.71 7.16
C VAL A 459 14.95 3.41 6.23
N ALA A 460 14.94 3.09 4.93
CA ALA A 460 14.02 3.71 3.97
C ALA A 460 12.58 3.26 4.24
N LYS A 461 12.36 1.96 4.47
CA LYS A 461 11.05 1.38 4.82
C LYS A 461 10.50 1.93 6.13
N ILE A 462 11.33 2.07 7.16
CA ILE A 462 10.88 2.66 8.44
C ILE A 462 10.54 4.14 8.28
N ASN A 463 11.34 4.90 7.52
CA ASN A 463 11.04 6.30 7.21
C ASN A 463 9.71 6.46 6.45
N GLU A 464 9.42 5.56 5.51
CA GLU A 464 8.14 5.54 4.79
C GLU A 464 6.97 5.24 5.72
N GLU A 465 7.10 4.31 6.68
CA GLU A 465 6.05 4.07 7.67
C GLU A 465 5.74 5.31 8.52
N VAL A 466 6.76 6.10 8.88
CA VAL A 466 6.56 7.40 9.54
C VAL A 466 5.88 8.40 8.60
N ASN A 467 6.26 8.44 7.32
CA ASN A 467 5.60 9.27 6.30
C ASN A 467 4.11 8.90 6.18
N ILE A 468 3.77 7.62 6.19
CA ILE A 468 2.39 7.15 6.10
C ILE A 468 1.58 7.68 7.29
N LEU A 469 2.11 7.62 8.52
CA LEU A 469 1.43 8.20 9.68
C LEU A 469 1.29 9.74 9.56
N TYR A 470 2.35 10.44 9.10
CA TYR A 470 2.30 11.88 8.82
C TYR A 470 1.22 12.24 7.79
N VAL A 471 1.15 11.51 6.67
CA VAL A 471 0.11 11.69 5.64
C VAL A 471 -1.27 11.51 6.26
N ALA A 472 -1.47 10.46 7.07
CA ALA A 472 -2.75 10.15 7.69
C ALA A 472 -3.27 11.29 8.57
N ILE A 473 -2.45 11.79 9.49
CA ILE A 473 -2.87 12.85 10.42
C ILE A 473 -3.07 14.19 9.72
N THR A 474 -2.30 14.47 8.67
CA THR A 474 -2.41 15.72 7.88
C THR A 474 -3.56 15.71 6.88
N ARG A 475 -4.36 14.62 6.80
CA ARG A 475 -5.63 14.63 6.06
C ARG A 475 -6.76 15.33 6.82
N ALA A 476 -6.62 15.46 8.15
CA ALA A 476 -7.61 16.12 9.00
C ALA A 476 -7.56 17.64 8.81
N ILE A 477 -8.73 18.26 8.61
CA ILE A 477 -8.89 19.72 8.56
C ILE A 477 -9.24 20.26 9.96
N ASN A 478 -10.27 19.69 10.60
CA ASN A 478 -10.82 20.23 11.86
C ASN A 478 -10.52 19.34 13.08
N ASN A 479 -10.83 18.05 12.98
CA ASN A 479 -10.74 17.12 14.10
C ASN A 479 -9.93 15.87 13.72
N LEU A 480 -9.01 15.47 14.60
CA LEU A 480 -8.25 14.23 14.53
C LEU A 480 -8.57 13.40 15.77
N PHE A 481 -9.08 12.20 15.56
CA PHE A 481 -9.26 11.17 16.58
C PHE A 481 -8.12 10.17 16.46
N ILE A 482 -7.29 10.05 17.49
CA ILE A 482 -6.03 9.30 17.44
C ILE A 482 -5.84 8.43 18.70
N PRO A 483 -5.35 7.18 18.55
CA PRO A 483 -4.94 6.37 19.69
C PRO A 483 -3.83 7.02 20.54
N GLN A 484 -3.91 6.87 21.86
CA GLN A 484 -3.02 7.54 22.81
C GLN A 484 -1.53 7.23 22.58
N HIS A 485 -1.18 6.02 22.16
CA HIS A 485 0.21 5.58 21.99
C HIS A 485 0.95 6.22 20.80
N TYR A 486 0.24 6.94 19.93
CA TYR A 486 0.84 7.77 18.89
C TYR A 486 1.11 9.21 19.33
N LEU A 487 0.62 9.61 20.50
CA LEU A 487 0.87 10.94 21.06
C LEU A 487 2.16 10.93 21.88
N PRO A 488 2.95 12.02 21.83
CA PRO A 488 4.02 12.26 22.79
C PRO A 488 3.50 12.23 24.25
N THR A 489 4.34 11.78 25.18
CA THR A 489 3.99 11.61 26.61
C THR A 489 3.42 12.88 27.26
N SER A 490 3.82 14.05 26.80
CA SER A 490 3.41 15.36 27.30
C SER A 490 2.67 16.20 26.25
N PHE A 491 1.88 15.58 25.36
CA PHE A 491 1.12 16.33 24.35
C PHE A 491 -0.03 17.13 25.01
N PRO A 492 -0.12 18.45 24.77
CA PRO A 492 -1.14 19.29 25.41
C PRO A 492 -2.55 18.91 24.95
N LYS A 493 -3.55 19.14 25.82
CA LYS A 493 -4.96 19.00 25.42
C LYS A 493 -5.24 19.97 24.27
N SER A 494 -5.88 19.46 23.23
CA SER A 494 -6.23 20.21 22.03
C SER A 494 -7.73 20.10 21.76
N ALA A 495 -8.34 21.16 21.24
CA ALA A 495 -9.71 21.09 20.74
C ALA A 495 -9.82 20.27 19.45
N SER A 496 -8.76 20.30 18.63
CA SER A 496 -8.67 19.61 17.34
C SER A 496 -8.23 18.16 17.46
N ILE A 497 -7.49 17.76 18.50
CA ILE A 497 -6.96 16.40 18.67
C ILE A 497 -7.63 15.71 19.85
N LYS A 498 -8.30 14.59 19.59
CA LYS A 498 -9.08 13.82 20.54
C LYS A 498 -8.54 12.40 20.66
N ILE A 499 -8.41 11.91 21.88
CA ILE A 499 -7.94 10.55 22.14
C ILE A 499 -9.11 9.58 21.96
N THR A 500 -8.93 8.53 21.16
CA THR A 500 -9.90 7.42 21.08
C THR A 500 -9.67 6.44 22.23
N GLY A 501 -10.74 6.00 22.90
CA GLY A 501 -10.68 5.04 24.01
C GLY A 501 -9.94 3.75 23.63
N GLY A 502 -9.05 3.30 24.52
CA GLY A 502 -8.05 2.27 24.24
C GLY A 502 -8.62 0.86 24.10
N GLU A 503 -8.56 0.32 22.89
CA GLU A 503 -8.26 -1.11 22.73
C GLU A 503 -6.76 -1.25 23.06
N THR A 504 -6.46 -1.88 24.19
CA THR A 504 -5.10 -2.01 24.71
C THR A 504 -4.16 -2.62 23.67
N GLU A 505 -2.96 -2.06 23.56
CA GLU A 505 -1.86 -2.56 22.71
C GLU A 505 -1.70 -4.09 22.85
N GLU A 506 -2.02 -4.70 23.99
CA GLU A 506 -1.89 -6.15 24.22
C GLU A 506 -2.75 -7.05 23.34
N ARG A 507 -3.99 -6.69 22.97
CA ARG A 507 -4.84 -7.57 22.14
C ARG A 507 -4.37 -7.60 20.69
N ASP A 508 -4.03 -6.44 20.12
CA ASP A 508 -3.53 -6.35 18.75
C ASP A 508 -2.03 -6.64 18.64
N PHE A 509 -1.23 -6.35 19.67
CA PHE A 509 0.14 -6.84 19.80
C PHE A 509 0.15 -8.36 19.91
N ASN A 510 -0.80 -9.02 20.57
CA ASN A 510 -0.89 -10.49 20.57
C ASN A 510 -1.33 -11.06 19.22
N ASN A 511 -2.20 -10.38 18.47
CA ASN A 511 -2.54 -10.77 17.10
C ASN A 511 -1.35 -10.58 16.13
N ARG A 512 -0.61 -9.46 16.25
CA ARG A 512 0.66 -9.23 15.54
C ARG A 512 1.77 -10.15 16.02
N LYS A 513 1.88 -10.45 17.32
CA LYS A 513 2.85 -11.42 17.85
C LYS A 513 2.54 -12.80 17.30
N LYS A 514 1.28 -13.22 17.20
CA LYS A 514 0.91 -14.47 16.52
C LYS A 514 1.38 -14.46 15.07
N LEU A 515 1.21 -13.35 14.35
CA LEU A 515 1.66 -13.16 12.97
C LEU A 515 3.20 -13.12 12.81
N ASP A 516 3.91 -12.41 13.68
CA ASP A 516 5.38 -12.29 13.70
C ASP A 516 6.04 -13.57 14.27
N THR A 517 5.40 -14.26 15.22
CA THR A 517 5.81 -15.60 15.66
C THR A 517 5.51 -16.64 14.59
N PHE A 518 4.56 -16.43 13.68
CA PHE A 518 4.33 -17.31 12.55
C PHE A 518 5.48 -17.14 11.54
N ARG A 519 5.79 -15.90 11.15
CA ARG A 519 6.96 -15.57 10.29
C ARG A 519 8.32 -16.01 10.86
N GLY A 520 8.43 -16.14 12.18
CA GLY A 520 9.65 -16.58 12.86
C GLY A 520 9.67 -18.04 13.34
N ARG A 521 8.57 -18.80 13.25
CA ARG A 521 8.53 -20.19 13.79
C ARG A 521 8.70 -21.29 12.75
N ASP A 522 8.63 -21.00 11.46
CA ASP A 522 8.80 -22.05 10.44
C ASP A 522 10.24 -22.25 9.95
N ILE A 523 11.23 -21.75 10.71
CA ILE A 523 12.65 -22.07 10.48
C ILE A 523 13.12 -23.25 11.35
N HIS A 524 12.38 -23.60 12.42
CA HIS A 524 12.64 -24.81 13.19
C HIS A 524 11.38 -25.36 13.87
N ASN A 525 10.54 -26.07 13.13
CA ASN A 525 10.17 -27.45 13.49
C ASN A 525 9.25 -28.09 12.45
N LYS A 526 9.65 -29.30 12.08
CA LYS A 526 8.93 -30.26 11.23
C LYS A 526 7.54 -30.57 11.81
N SER A 527 6.60 -30.87 10.92
CA SER A 527 5.45 -31.79 11.10
C SER A 527 5.04 -32.08 12.55
N TYR A 528 3.89 -31.56 13.00
CA TYR A 528 3.30 -31.99 14.27
C TYR A 528 3.18 -33.53 14.29
N SER A 529 3.94 -34.19 15.15
CA SER A 529 3.74 -35.61 15.45
C SER A 529 2.42 -35.76 16.21
N ILE A 530 1.68 -36.84 15.95
CA ILE A 530 0.49 -37.24 16.72
C ILE A 530 0.80 -37.28 18.23
N ASP A 531 2.05 -37.57 18.60
CA ASP A 531 2.53 -37.62 19.97
C ASP A 531 2.59 -36.24 20.65
N ASP A 532 2.86 -35.16 19.91
CA ASP A 532 2.89 -33.80 20.46
C ASP A 532 1.49 -33.26 20.73
N VAL A 533 0.50 -33.64 19.90
CA VAL A 533 -0.91 -33.33 20.17
C VAL A 533 -1.43 -34.14 21.37
N ARG A 534 -0.97 -35.39 21.52
CA ARG A 534 -1.35 -36.26 22.65
C ARG A 534 -0.81 -35.81 24.01
N LYS A 535 0.24 -34.97 24.06
CA LYS A 535 0.68 -34.33 25.32
C LYS A 535 -0.39 -33.45 25.96
N ASN A 536 -1.20 -32.77 25.14
CA ASN A 536 -2.24 -31.85 25.62
C ASN A 536 -3.66 -32.45 25.49
N HIS A 537 -3.83 -33.44 24.61
CA HIS A 537 -5.10 -34.12 24.35
C HIS A 537 -4.86 -35.63 24.23
N PRO A 538 -4.83 -36.37 25.36
CA PRO A 538 -4.42 -37.78 25.41
C PRO A 538 -5.16 -38.70 24.42
N ASP A 539 -6.39 -38.32 24.06
CA ASP A 539 -7.28 -39.09 23.19
C ASP A 539 -7.46 -38.45 21.80
N ALA A 540 -6.58 -37.51 21.41
CA ALA A 540 -6.55 -36.97 20.06
C ALA A 540 -6.39 -38.09 19.01
N TYR A 541 -7.23 -38.02 17.97
CA TYR A 541 -7.26 -38.96 16.83
C TYR A 541 -7.59 -40.43 17.16
N LYS A 542 -8.05 -40.75 18.37
CA LYS A 542 -8.63 -42.09 18.67
C LYS A 542 -10.05 -42.22 18.09
N ALA A 543 -10.51 -43.45 17.84
CA ALA A 543 -11.92 -43.69 17.53
C ALA A 543 -12.84 -43.26 18.70
N TRP A 544 -14.09 -42.90 18.40
CA TRP A 544 -15.08 -42.56 19.43
C TRP A 544 -15.69 -43.84 19.99
N LEU A 545 -15.64 -44.00 21.31
CA LEU A 545 -16.36 -45.07 22.00
C LEU A 545 -17.80 -44.64 22.32
N PRO A 546 -18.77 -45.57 22.36
CA PRO A 546 -20.17 -45.25 22.67
C PRO A 546 -20.36 -44.51 24.01
N GLU A 547 -19.52 -44.80 25.00
CA GLU A 547 -19.55 -44.17 26.32
C GLU A 547 -19.06 -42.71 26.30
N GLU A 548 -18.04 -42.41 25.48
CA GLU A 548 -17.54 -41.04 25.28
C GLU A 548 -18.56 -40.17 24.57
N GLU A 549 -19.32 -40.77 23.64
CA GLU A 549 -20.40 -40.09 22.93
C GLU A 549 -21.59 -39.79 23.83
N ALA A 550 -22.00 -40.75 24.68
CA ALA A 550 -23.02 -40.51 25.69
C ALA A 550 -22.62 -39.38 26.65
N LYS A 551 -21.34 -39.32 27.03
CA LYS A 551 -20.77 -38.26 27.87
C LYS A 551 -20.70 -36.91 27.14
N LEU A 552 -20.34 -36.89 25.86
CA LEU A 552 -20.40 -35.69 25.02
C LEU A 552 -21.81 -35.12 24.97
N LEU A 553 -22.81 -35.97 24.71
CA LEU A 553 -24.21 -35.57 24.61
C LEU A 553 -24.79 -35.07 25.94
N SER A 554 -24.41 -35.67 27.07
CA SER A 554 -24.84 -35.20 28.39
C SER A 554 -24.22 -33.84 28.75
N MET A 555 -22.94 -33.62 28.41
CA MET A 555 -22.26 -32.34 28.65
C MET A 555 -22.81 -31.21 27.76
N VAL A 556 -23.20 -31.51 26.51
CA VAL A 556 -23.87 -30.54 25.63
C VAL A 556 -25.26 -30.21 26.15
N LYS A 557 -26.05 -31.19 26.61
CA LYS A 557 -27.36 -30.95 27.25
C LYS A 557 -27.26 -30.10 28.52
N ALA A 558 -26.12 -30.18 29.22
CA ALA A 558 -25.82 -29.37 30.40
C ALA A 558 -25.24 -27.97 30.08
N ASN A 559 -25.22 -27.55 28.81
CA ASN A 559 -24.66 -26.26 28.35
C ASN A 559 -23.18 -26.03 28.75
N ILE A 560 -22.39 -27.09 28.87
CA ILE A 560 -20.96 -26.98 29.18
C ILE A 560 -20.21 -26.46 27.94
N SER A 561 -19.24 -25.57 28.14
CA SER A 561 -18.48 -24.98 27.04
C SER A 561 -17.66 -26.04 26.27
N ILE A 562 -17.50 -25.86 24.95
CA ILE A 562 -16.69 -26.76 24.11
C ILE A 562 -15.25 -26.89 24.62
N ASN A 563 -14.73 -25.83 25.26
CA ASN A 563 -13.39 -25.84 25.86
C ASN A 563 -13.31 -26.82 27.04
N ASP A 564 -14.34 -26.86 27.88
CA ASP A 564 -14.38 -27.71 29.06
C ASP A 564 -14.75 -29.16 28.68
N ILE A 565 -15.57 -29.35 27.64
CA ILE A 565 -15.81 -30.67 27.02
C ILE A 565 -14.51 -31.23 26.44
N SER A 566 -13.75 -30.41 25.72
CA SER A 566 -12.44 -30.79 25.14
C SER A 566 -11.43 -31.22 26.21
N ARG A 567 -11.38 -30.52 27.34
CA ARG A 567 -10.53 -30.91 28.48
C ARG A 567 -11.01 -32.19 29.17
N SER A 568 -12.32 -32.32 29.40
CA SER A 568 -12.94 -33.47 30.08
C SER A 568 -12.82 -34.78 29.31
N LEU A 569 -12.88 -34.72 27.98
CA LEU A 569 -12.77 -35.89 27.10
C LEU A 569 -11.35 -36.10 26.56
N GLY A 570 -10.39 -35.24 26.90
CA GLY A 570 -9.01 -35.35 26.39
C GLY A 570 -8.92 -35.24 24.85
N ARG A 571 -9.94 -34.66 24.19
CA ARG A 571 -10.05 -34.52 22.73
C ARG A 571 -9.81 -33.08 22.29
N THR A 572 -9.37 -32.86 21.06
CA THR A 572 -9.25 -31.50 20.50
C THR A 572 -10.64 -30.87 20.30
N LYS A 573 -10.74 -29.54 20.37
CA LYS A 573 -12.01 -28.81 20.13
C LYS A 573 -12.61 -29.14 18.75
N GLY A 574 -11.75 -29.25 17.73
CA GLY A 574 -12.16 -29.64 16.39
C GLY A 574 -12.77 -31.05 16.34
N ALA A 575 -12.25 -32.00 17.10
CA ALA A 575 -12.82 -33.35 17.19
C ALA A 575 -14.20 -33.36 17.86
N ILE A 576 -14.39 -32.55 18.92
CA ILE A 576 -15.70 -32.37 19.58
C ILE A 576 -16.72 -31.79 18.59
N VAL A 577 -16.37 -30.70 17.90
CA VAL A 577 -17.27 -30.03 16.93
C VAL A 577 -17.60 -30.95 15.76
N ASN A 578 -16.60 -31.65 15.19
CA ASN A 578 -16.83 -32.58 14.09
C ASN A 578 -17.75 -33.74 14.51
N ARG A 579 -17.58 -34.29 15.72
CA ARG A 579 -18.46 -35.37 16.20
C ARG A 579 -19.88 -34.87 16.46
N LEU A 580 -20.05 -33.69 17.05
CA LEU A 580 -21.38 -33.07 17.22
C LEU A 580 -22.04 -32.83 15.87
N ASN A 581 -21.30 -32.36 14.86
CA ASN A 581 -21.82 -32.20 13.50
C ASN A 581 -22.18 -33.56 12.86
N LYS A 582 -21.51 -34.66 13.18
CA LYS A 582 -21.91 -36.00 12.70
C LYS A 582 -23.15 -36.55 13.43
N ILE A 583 -23.36 -36.20 14.69
CA ILE A 583 -24.50 -36.67 15.50
C ILE A 583 -25.75 -35.82 15.25
N PHE A 584 -25.59 -34.51 15.11
CA PHE A 584 -26.68 -33.53 14.97
C PHE A 584 -26.81 -32.95 13.56
N GLY A 585 -25.91 -33.31 12.64
CA GLY A 585 -25.84 -32.75 11.30
C GLY A 585 -27.10 -32.96 10.48
N ARG A 586 -27.85 -31.86 10.33
CA ARG A 586 -27.99 -31.22 9.02
C ARG A 586 -26.88 -30.20 8.86
#